data_AF-A0A924X6V4-F1
#
_entry.id   AF-A0A924X6V4-F1
#
_cell.length_a   1.000
_cell.length_b   1.000
_cell.length_c   1.000
_cell.angle_alpha   90.00
_cell.angle_beta   90.00
_cell.angle_gamma   90.00
#
_symmetry.space_group_name_H-M   'P 1'
#
loop_
_entity.id
_entity.type
_entity.pdbx_description
1 polymer ?
#
loop_
_entity_poly.entity_id
_entity_poly.type
_entity_poly.pdbx_seq_one_letter_code
_entity_poly.pdbx_strand_id
1 'polypeptide(L)'
;MQTPTTVGQAPALPPPPAPVIVTEPRIFQPLTQRDIESIRERREELSNQLQSAASRRDELADALREADVAARPGIEQRMAVLDQRIVLLEQDIAETGRELTSAPAGLIATTAPPMNDLGGLGPGQVTGISIVFTVLVLFPIALSFARLLWKKATAASRPNLPTEAVVRLQRLEEAVDTVAVEMERVSEGQRFMSRLLAEPNALAALEARQREPVHVGQDRR
;
A
#
# COMPACT_ATOMS: atom_id res chain seq x y z
N MET A 1 58.87 -5.37 -102.86
CA MET A 1 60.04 -5.46 -101.94
C MET A 1 59.52 -5.33 -100.51
N GLN A 2 60.27 -5.92 -99.57
CA GLN A 2 59.87 -6.43 -98.24
C GLN A 2 59.36 -5.39 -97.22
N THR A 3 58.69 -5.93 -96.20
CA THR A 3 58.08 -5.32 -95.00
C THR A 3 59.07 -4.66 -94.03
N PRO A 4 58.55 -3.95 -93.02
CA PRO A 4 58.85 -4.38 -91.66
C PRO A 4 57.61 -4.53 -90.76
N THR A 5 57.76 -5.43 -89.80
CA THR A 5 56.81 -5.88 -88.79
C THR A 5 56.69 -4.89 -87.63
N THR A 6 55.49 -4.65 -87.10
CA THR A 6 55.28 -4.18 -85.73
C THR A 6 54.08 -4.90 -85.13
N VAL A 7 54.26 -5.29 -83.88
CA VAL A 7 53.63 -6.38 -83.14
C VAL A 7 52.25 -5.96 -82.61
N GLY A 8 51.30 -6.90 -82.57
CA GLY A 8 49.92 -6.66 -82.15
C GLY A 8 49.76 -6.29 -80.68
N GLN A 9 48.83 -5.36 -80.42
CA GLN A 9 48.19 -5.18 -79.12
C GLN A 9 46.74 -5.67 -79.23
N ALA A 10 46.43 -6.72 -78.48
CA ALA A 10 45.06 -7.18 -78.26
C ALA A 10 44.32 -6.18 -77.33
N PRO A 11 43.03 -5.91 -77.57
CA PRO A 11 42.21 -5.06 -76.70
C PRO A 11 42.11 -5.63 -75.28
N ALA A 12 42.27 -4.76 -74.28
CA ALA A 12 42.12 -5.10 -72.86
C ALA A 12 40.69 -5.59 -72.55
N LEU A 13 40.61 -6.72 -71.84
CA LEU A 13 39.36 -7.31 -71.34
C LEU A 13 38.71 -6.39 -70.29
N PRO A 14 37.36 -6.33 -70.24
CA PRO A 14 36.64 -5.59 -69.20
C PRO A 14 36.91 -6.19 -67.80
N PRO A 15 36.89 -5.36 -66.73
CA PRO A 15 37.08 -5.84 -65.37
C PRO A 15 35.96 -6.82 -64.96
N PRO A 16 36.27 -7.83 -64.13
CA PRO A 16 35.28 -8.80 -63.68
C PRO A 16 34.16 -8.10 -62.88
N PRO A 17 32.91 -8.58 -62.99
CA PRO A 17 31.81 -8.05 -62.19
C PRO A 17 32.13 -8.21 -60.70
N ALA A 18 31.89 -7.15 -59.93
CA ALA A 18 31.98 -7.19 -58.48
C ALA A 18 31.11 -8.34 -57.92
N PRO A 19 31.54 -9.04 -56.87
CA PRO A 19 30.71 -10.05 -56.24
C PRO A 19 29.44 -9.38 -55.74
N VAL A 20 28.31 -9.78 -56.33
CA VAL A 20 26.98 -9.49 -55.79
C VAL A 20 26.99 -10.06 -54.38
N ILE A 21 26.99 -9.19 -53.36
CA ILE A 21 26.70 -9.61 -52.00
C ILE A 21 25.23 -10.04 -52.06
N VAL A 22 25.02 -11.35 -52.21
CA VAL A 22 23.73 -11.96 -51.99
C VAL A 22 23.44 -11.72 -50.51
N THR A 23 22.61 -10.72 -50.22
CA THR A 23 21.95 -10.63 -48.93
C THR A 23 21.17 -11.92 -48.78
N GLU A 24 21.73 -12.86 -48.02
CA GLU A 24 21.09 -14.13 -47.74
C GLU A 24 19.66 -13.84 -47.29
N PRO A 25 18.66 -14.58 -47.79
CA PRO A 25 17.32 -14.51 -47.21
C PRO A 25 17.50 -14.82 -45.73
N ARG A 26 17.16 -13.86 -44.85
CA ARG A 26 17.08 -14.14 -43.41
C ARG A 26 16.15 -15.33 -43.26
N ILE A 27 16.74 -16.50 -43.05
CA ILE A 27 15.99 -17.72 -42.77
C ILE A 27 15.23 -17.39 -41.49
N PHE A 28 13.91 -17.25 -41.61
CA PHE A 28 13.03 -17.17 -40.45
C PHE A 28 13.27 -18.48 -39.69
N GLN A 29 14.11 -18.43 -38.67
CA GLN A 29 14.31 -19.58 -37.81
C GLN A 29 12.96 -19.77 -37.11
N PRO A 30 12.25 -20.89 -37.35
CA PRO A 30 10.94 -21.10 -36.77
C PRO A 30 11.12 -21.14 -35.26
N LEU A 31 10.44 -20.24 -34.55
CA LEU A 31 10.47 -20.21 -33.10
C LEU A 31 10.04 -21.58 -32.58
N THR A 32 10.93 -22.29 -31.88
CA THR A 32 10.64 -23.65 -31.44
C THR A 32 9.76 -23.62 -30.18
N GLN A 33 9.09 -24.73 -29.84
CA GLN A 33 8.25 -24.79 -28.62
C GLN A 33 9.04 -24.43 -27.36
N ARG A 34 10.31 -24.86 -27.29
CA ARG A 34 11.23 -24.53 -26.19
C ARG A 34 11.52 -23.02 -26.11
N ASP A 35 11.65 -22.36 -27.26
CA ASP A 35 11.89 -20.91 -27.31
C ASP A 35 10.66 -20.14 -26.82
N ILE A 36 9.45 -20.59 -27.20
CA ILE A 36 8.17 -20.02 -26.74
C ILE A 36 8.03 -20.11 -25.21
N GLU A 37 8.40 -21.25 -24.62
CA GLU A 37 8.41 -21.45 -23.17
C GLU A 37 9.37 -20.47 -22.49
N SER A 38 10.61 -20.35 -22.99
CA SER A 38 11.59 -19.42 -22.44
C SER A 38 11.16 -17.94 -22.54
N ILE A 39 10.49 -17.56 -23.62
CA ILE A 39 9.92 -16.22 -23.82
C ILE A 39 8.78 -15.97 -22.82
N ARG A 40 7.94 -16.97 -22.56
CA ARG A 40 6.86 -16.88 -21.57
C ARG A 40 7.41 -16.70 -20.16
N GLU A 41 8.41 -17.50 -19.78
CA GLU A 41 9.09 -17.39 -18.48
C GLU A 41 9.71 -15.99 -18.30
N ARG A 42 10.42 -15.48 -19.31
CA ARG A 42 10.98 -14.13 -19.29
C ARG A 42 9.89 -13.07 -19.13
N ARG A 43 8.75 -13.21 -19.82
CA ARG A 43 7.64 -12.25 -19.71
C ARG A 43 7.03 -12.25 -18.31
N GLU A 44 6.87 -13.43 -17.71
CA GLU A 44 6.38 -13.54 -16.33
C GLU A 44 7.33 -12.83 -15.36
N GLU A 45 8.64 -13.05 -15.50
CA GLU A 45 9.65 -12.36 -14.70
C GLU A 45 9.60 -10.84 -14.88
N LEU A 46 9.51 -10.34 -16.13
CA LEU A 46 9.37 -8.91 -16.40
C LEU A 46 8.10 -8.32 -15.77
N SER A 47 6.98 -9.05 -15.83
CA SER A 47 5.72 -8.65 -15.20
C SER A 47 5.84 -8.57 -13.68
N ASN A 48 6.51 -9.54 -13.06
CA ASN A 48 6.77 -9.54 -11.62
C ASN A 48 7.67 -8.38 -11.20
N GLN A 49 8.69 -8.07 -12.00
CA GLN A 49 9.56 -6.91 -11.78
C GLN A 49 8.81 -5.58 -11.94
N LEU A 50 7.93 -5.47 -12.93
CA LEU A 50 7.09 -4.30 -13.13
C LEU A 50 6.17 -4.08 -11.93
N GLN A 51 5.50 -5.14 -11.47
CA GLN A 51 4.63 -5.08 -10.29
C GLN A 51 5.41 -4.67 -9.04
N SER A 52 6.61 -5.23 -8.82
CA SER A 52 7.47 -4.86 -7.69
C SER A 52 7.93 -3.41 -7.77
N ALA A 53 8.25 -2.91 -8.97
CA ALA A 53 8.63 -1.52 -9.18
C ALA A 53 7.46 -0.57 -8.94
N ALA A 54 6.26 -0.89 -9.43
CA ALA A 54 5.05 -0.12 -9.21
C ALA A 54 4.69 -0.02 -7.72
N SER A 55 4.71 -1.15 -6.99
CA SER A 55 4.44 -1.16 -5.55
C SER A 55 5.43 -0.29 -4.77
N ARG A 56 6.74 -0.35 -5.08
CA ARG A 56 7.74 0.53 -4.45
C ARG A 56 7.52 2.00 -4.79
N ARG A 57 7.00 2.30 -5.98
CA ARG A 57 6.70 3.66 -6.42
C ARG A 57 5.54 4.23 -5.60
N ASP A 58 4.53 3.43 -5.34
CA ASP A 58 3.40 3.82 -4.47
C ASP A 58 3.86 4.05 -3.03
N GLU A 59 4.72 3.17 -2.49
CA GLU A 59 5.35 3.37 -1.17
C GLU A 59 6.17 4.68 -1.10
N LEU A 60 6.93 5.01 -2.14
CA LEU A 60 7.68 6.28 -2.19
C LEU A 60 6.75 7.49 -2.31
N ALA A 61 5.63 7.36 -3.03
CA ALA A 61 4.63 8.41 -3.14
C ALA A 61 3.92 8.66 -1.80
N ASP A 62 3.65 7.60 -1.02
CA ASP A 62 3.14 7.70 0.34
C ASP A 62 4.17 8.37 1.26
N ALA A 63 5.43 7.92 1.22
CA ALA A 63 6.51 8.52 1.99
C ALA A 63 6.73 10.01 1.66
N LEU A 64 6.55 10.42 0.40
CA LEU A 64 6.67 11.83 -0.01
C LEU A 64 5.57 12.70 0.61
N ARG A 65 4.37 12.17 0.82
CA ARG A 65 3.28 12.90 1.50
C ARG A 65 3.58 13.12 2.96
N GLU A 66 4.22 12.16 3.62
CA GLU A 66 4.56 12.20 5.04
C GLU A 66 5.91 12.91 5.33
N ALA A 67 6.78 13.05 4.32
CA ALA A 67 8.13 13.57 4.50
C ALA A 67 8.21 15.09 4.73
N ASP A 68 9.12 15.47 5.62
CA ASP A 68 9.57 16.84 5.85
C ASP A 68 10.21 17.46 4.59
N VAL A 69 10.14 18.79 4.48
CA VAL A 69 10.64 19.56 3.32
C VAL A 69 12.10 19.25 2.98
N ALA A 70 12.94 18.97 3.98
CA ALA A 70 14.35 18.63 3.79
C ALA A 70 14.57 17.23 3.17
N ALA A 71 13.66 16.28 3.40
CA ALA A 71 13.79 14.90 2.93
C ALA A 71 13.16 14.67 1.54
N ARG A 72 12.23 15.53 1.13
CA ARG A 72 11.50 15.43 -0.16
C ARG A 72 12.40 15.31 -1.39
N PRO A 73 13.45 16.14 -1.58
CA PRO A 73 14.26 16.08 -2.80
C PRO A 73 14.91 14.70 -3.01
N GLY A 74 15.32 14.04 -1.92
CA GLY A 74 15.93 12.71 -2.00
C GLY A 74 14.90 11.61 -2.34
N ILE A 75 13.65 11.75 -1.91
CA ILE A 75 12.56 10.83 -2.26
C ILE A 75 12.14 11.04 -3.72
N GLU A 76 12.00 12.29 -4.15
CA GLU A 76 11.70 12.65 -5.54
C GLU A 76 12.76 12.11 -6.52
N GLN A 77 14.05 12.22 -6.18
CA GLN A 77 15.13 11.67 -7.00
C GLN A 77 15.03 10.13 -7.11
N ARG A 78 14.71 9.43 -6.02
CA ARG A 78 14.52 7.98 -6.03
C ARG A 78 13.30 7.57 -6.86
N MET A 79 12.22 8.33 -6.76
CA MET A 79 11.00 8.11 -7.54
C MET A 79 11.27 8.28 -9.04
N ALA A 80 12.01 9.30 -9.44
CA ALA A 80 12.37 9.52 -10.86
C ALA A 80 13.19 8.37 -11.46
N VAL A 81 14.15 7.82 -10.71
CA VAL A 81 14.93 6.63 -11.16
C VAL A 81 14.01 5.40 -11.30
N LEU A 82 13.04 5.25 -10.38
CA LEU A 82 12.10 4.13 -10.41
C LEU A 82 11.11 4.26 -11.57
N ASP A 83 10.60 5.46 -11.85
CA ASP A 83 9.71 5.74 -12.98
C ASP A 83 10.40 5.41 -14.31
N GLN A 84 11.68 5.77 -14.47
CA GLN A 84 12.47 5.40 -15.65
C GLN A 84 12.57 3.87 -15.81
N ARG A 85 12.74 3.13 -14.71
CA ARG A 85 12.79 1.66 -14.74
C ARG A 85 11.45 1.04 -15.12
N ILE A 86 10.34 1.58 -14.63
CA ILE A 86 8.98 1.14 -14.98
C ILE A 86 8.77 1.27 -16.49
N VAL A 87 9.12 2.41 -17.06
CA VAL A 87 9.01 2.64 -18.51
C VAL A 87 9.83 1.64 -19.33
N LEU A 88 11.06 1.34 -18.91
CA LEU A 88 11.90 0.34 -19.58
C LEU A 88 11.28 -1.07 -19.50
N LEU A 89 10.79 -1.48 -18.33
CA LEU A 89 10.14 -2.77 -18.15
C LEU A 89 8.86 -2.91 -19.01
N GLU A 90 8.06 -1.86 -19.12
CA GLU A 90 6.88 -1.84 -20.00
C GLU A 90 7.26 -1.99 -21.48
N GLN A 91 8.34 -1.33 -21.92
CA GLN A 91 8.87 -1.45 -23.27
C GLN A 91 9.37 -2.88 -23.56
N ASP A 92 10.13 -3.47 -22.65
CA ASP A 92 10.65 -4.84 -22.77
C ASP A 92 9.50 -5.86 -22.86
N ILE A 93 8.44 -5.68 -22.07
CA ILE A 93 7.23 -6.52 -22.12
C ILE A 93 6.54 -6.38 -23.48
N ALA A 94 6.41 -5.16 -24.00
CA ALA A 94 5.78 -4.91 -25.29
C ALA A 94 6.60 -5.51 -26.45
N GLU A 95 7.93 -5.42 -26.39
CA GLU A 95 8.83 -6.06 -27.36
C GLU A 95 8.69 -7.58 -27.33
N THR A 96 8.79 -8.19 -26.15
CA THR A 96 8.61 -9.64 -25.95
C THR A 96 7.23 -10.12 -26.41
N GLY A 97 6.18 -9.31 -26.21
CA GLY A 97 4.82 -9.61 -26.69
C GLY A 97 4.70 -9.63 -28.22
N ARG A 98 5.42 -8.74 -28.91
CA ARG A 98 5.49 -8.73 -30.38
C ARG A 98 6.26 -9.94 -30.91
N GLU A 99 7.36 -10.33 -30.27
CA GLU A 99 8.09 -11.55 -30.63
C GLU A 99 7.18 -12.78 -30.56
N LEU A 100 6.43 -12.93 -29.47
CA LEU A 100 5.49 -14.05 -29.29
C LEU A 100 4.35 -14.05 -30.32
N THR A 101 3.86 -12.87 -30.73
CA THR A 101 2.79 -12.74 -31.73
C THR A 101 3.30 -12.89 -33.16
N SER A 102 4.56 -12.54 -33.40
CA SER A 102 5.24 -12.75 -34.70
C SER A 102 5.63 -14.21 -34.95
N ALA A 103 5.54 -15.06 -33.92
CA ALA A 103 5.66 -16.50 -34.07
C ALA A 103 4.53 -17.01 -35.00
N PRO A 104 4.85 -17.78 -36.06
CA PRO A 104 3.85 -18.20 -37.03
C PRO A 104 2.74 -18.98 -36.33
N ALA A 105 1.50 -18.50 -36.49
CA ALA A 105 0.28 -19.02 -35.86
C ALA A 105 0.06 -20.54 -36.04
N GLY A 106 0.76 -21.18 -36.98
CA GLY A 106 0.76 -22.64 -37.18
C GLY A 106 1.33 -23.47 -36.02
N LEU A 107 2.12 -22.88 -35.11
CA LEU A 107 2.67 -23.58 -33.92
C LEU A 107 1.85 -23.34 -32.64
N ILE A 108 1.06 -22.27 -32.59
CA ILE A 108 0.16 -21.96 -31.46
C ILE A 108 -1.09 -22.86 -31.52
N ALA A 109 -1.49 -23.31 -32.72
CA ALA A 109 -2.60 -24.25 -32.89
C ALA A 109 -2.31 -25.68 -32.35
N THR A 110 -1.05 -26.03 -32.09
CA THR A 110 -0.67 -27.37 -31.60
C THR A 110 -0.72 -27.50 -30.07
N THR A 111 -1.08 -26.43 -29.33
CA THR A 111 -1.22 -26.48 -27.86
C THR A 111 -2.61 -26.89 -27.37
N ALA A 112 -3.56 -27.19 -28.27
CA ALA A 112 -4.67 -28.04 -27.87
C ALA A 112 -4.13 -29.49 -27.86
N PRO A 113 -4.07 -30.18 -26.71
CA PRO A 113 -3.98 -31.65 -26.77
C PRO A 113 -5.10 -32.11 -27.71
N PRO A 114 -4.92 -33.15 -28.54
CA PRO A 114 -6.07 -33.78 -29.16
C PRO A 114 -6.99 -34.12 -28.00
N MET A 115 -8.09 -33.37 -27.85
CA MET A 115 -9.16 -33.77 -26.98
C MET A 115 -9.61 -35.06 -27.61
N ASN A 116 -9.03 -36.15 -27.13
CA ASN A 116 -9.54 -37.47 -27.35
C ASN A 116 -10.97 -37.34 -26.85
N ASP A 117 -11.90 -37.35 -27.80
CA ASP A 117 -13.33 -37.10 -27.61
C ASP A 117 -13.85 -38.14 -26.62
N LEU A 118 -13.62 -37.90 -25.33
CA LEU A 118 -13.95 -38.79 -24.24
C LEU A 118 -15.41 -38.53 -23.93
N GLY A 119 -16.23 -38.98 -24.88
CA GLY A 119 -17.68 -39.03 -24.80
C GLY A 119 -18.38 -37.84 -25.43
N GLY A 120 -18.32 -37.66 -26.75
CA GLY A 120 -19.44 -37.23 -27.61
C GLY A 120 -20.26 -35.99 -27.25
N LEU A 121 -19.79 -35.12 -26.36
CA LEU A 121 -20.50 -33.90 -25.94
C LEU A 121 -20.00 -32.75 -26.83
N GLY A 122 -20.87 -32.23 -27.68
CA GLY A 122 -20.52 -31.14 -28.61
C GLY A 122 -20.07 -29.85 -27.88
N PRO A 123 -19.36 -28.94 -28.56
CA PRO A 123 -18.78 -27.72 -27.96
C PRO A 123 -19.79 -26.89 -27.16
N GLY A 124 -21.04 -26.75 -27.65
CA GLY A 124 -22.10 -26.02 -26.94
C GLY A 124 -22.58 -26.68 -25.65
N GLN A 125 -22.45 -28.01 -25.54
CA GLN A 125 -22.87 -28.77 -24.37
C GLN A 125 -21.84 -28.66 -23.24
N VAL A 126 -20.54 -28.68 -23.58
CA VAL A 126 -19.45 -28.45 -22.62
C VAL A 126 -19.53 -27.03 -22.05
N THR A 127 -19.75 -26.02 -22.91
CA THR A 127 -19.96 -24.64 -22.46
C THR A 127 -21.20 -24.53 -21.58
N GLY A 128 -22.33 -25.14 -21.97
CA GLY A 128 -23.55 -25.15 -21.17
C GLY A 128 -23.37 -25.78 -19.79
N ILE A 129 -22.74 -26.95 -19.70
CA ILE A 129 -22.48 -27.63 -18.42
C ILE A 129 -21.57 -26.78 -17.53
N SER A 130 -20.55 -26.13 -18.09
CA SER A 130 -19.63 -25.28 -17.32
C SER A 130 -20.32 -24.04 -16.72
N ILE A 131 -21.22 -23.40 -17.46
CA ILE A 131 -21.99 -22.24 -16.98
C ILE A 131 -22.95 -22.68 -15.88
N VAL A 132 -23.69 -23.77 -16.10
CA VAL A 132 -24.63 -24.30 -15.11
C VAL A 132 -23.91 -24.72 -13.83
N PHE A 133 -22.75 -25.39 -13.94
CA PHE A 133 -21.94 -25.77 -12.80
C PHE A 133 -21.41 -24.55 -12.03
N THR A 134 -20.97 -23.52 -12.74
CA THR A 134 -20.47 -22.30 -12.10
C THR A 134 -21.58 -21.58 -11.33
N VAL A 135 -22.78 -21.47 -11.92
CA VAL A 135 -23.92 -20.78 -11.29
C VAL A 135 -24.55 -21.59 -10.16
N LEU A 136 -24.66 -22.92 -10.30
CA LEU A 136 -25.32 -23.76 -9.31
C LEU A 136 -24.39 -24.25 -8.20
N VAL A 137 -23.09 -24.34 -8.43
CA VAL A 137 -22.13 -24.90 -7.46
C VAL A 137 -21.15 -23.84 -6.97
N LEU A 138 -20.42 -23.18 -7.85
CA LEU A 138 -19.36 -22.24 -7.45
C LEU A 138 -19.94 -20.95 -6.84
N PHE A 139 -21.00 -20.39 -7.42
CA PHE A 139 -21.63 -19.16 -6.95
C PHE A 139 -22.17 -19.24 -5.50
N PRO A 140 -22.96 -20.25 -5.09
CA PRO A 140 -23.42 -20.34 -3.69
C PRO A 140 -22.27 -20.60 -2.71
N ILE A 141 -21.22 -21.33 -3.10
CA ILE A 141 -20.02 -21.54 -2.29
C ILE A 141 -19.32 -20.20 -2.06
N ALA A 142 -19.10 -19.41 -3.11
CA ALA A 142 -18.49 -18.09 -3.01
C ALA A 142 -19.30 -17.14 -2.11
N LEU A 143 -20.64 -17.14 -2.24
CA LEU A 143 -21.51 -16.36 -1.36
C LEU A 143 -21.41 -16.79 0.11
N SER A 144 -21.26 -18.09 0.37
CA SER A 144 -21.11 -18.64 1.72
C SER A 144 -19.82 -18.16 2.39
N PHE A 145 -18.70 -18.21 1.67
CA PHE A 145 -17.42 -17.69 2.15
C PHE A 145 -17.44 -16.18 2.35
N ALA A 146 -18.07 -15.42 1.44
CA ALA A 146 -18.24 -13.98 1.58
C ALA A 146 -19.04 -13.62 2.85
N ARG A 147 -20.14 -14.34 3.14
CA ARG A 147 -20.91 -14.15 4.38
C ARG A 147 -20.11 -14.50 5.64
N LEU A 148 -19.30 -15.55 5.59
CA LEU A 148 -18.45 -15.96 6.71
C LEU A 148 -17.40 -14.88 7.03
N LEU A 149 -16.77 -14.31 6.00
CA LEU A 149 -15.81 -13.22 6.13
C LEU A 149 -16.48 -11.95 6.66
N TRP A 150 -17.67 -11.60 6.16
CA TRP A 150 -18.40 -10.44 6.67
C TRP A 150 -18.82 -10.56 8.13
N LYS A 151 -19.29 -11.74 8.57
CA LYS A 151 -19.62 -11.99 9.98
C LYS A 151 -18.39 -11.87 10.88
N LYS A 152 -17.22 -12.31 10.42
CA LYS A 152 -15.96 -12.16 11.17
C LYS A 152 -15.51 -10.70 11.24
N ALA A 153 -15.62 -9.95 10.15
CA ALA A 153 -15.27 -8.54 10.10
C ALA A 153 -16.18 -7.67 10.97
N THR A 154 -17.48 -7.95 11.03
CA THR A 154 -18.41 -7.22 11.93
C THR A 154 -18.27 -7.64 13.39
N ALA A 155 -17.92 -8.90 13.69
CA ALA A 155 -17.66 -9.34 15.07
C ALA A 155 -16.37 -8.71 15.67
N ALA A 156 -15.37 -8.41 14.83
CA ALA A 156 -14.13 -7.75 15.26
C ALA A 156 -14.31 -6.25 15.60
N SER A 157 -15.49 -5.67 15.33
CA SER A 157 -15.80 -4.25 15.56
C SER A 157 -16.67 -4.00 16.80
N ARG A 158 -16.60 -4.86 17.82
CA ARG A 158 -16.91 -4.39 19.17
C ARG A 158 -15.61 -3.84 19.74
N PRO A 159 -15.49 -2.51 19.97
CA PRO A 159 -14.38 -2.00 20.73
C PRO A 159 -14.46 -2.69 22.09
N ASN A 160 -13.57 -3.66 22.33
CA ASN A 160 -13.29 -4.07 23.69
C ASN A 160 -12.75 -2.81 24.34
N LEU A 161 -13.61 -2.09 25.07
CA LEU A 161 -13.17 -1.04 25.98
C LEU A 161 -12.01 -1.67 26.76
N PRO A 162 -10.77 -1.17 26.62
CA PRO A 162 -9.64 -1.83 27.23
C PRO A 162 -9.96 -1.91 28.72
N THR A 163 -9.86 -3.10 29.31
CA THR A 163 -10.10 -3.32 30.74
C THR A 163 -9.37 -2.28 31.60
N GLU A 164 -8.24 -1.79 31.09
CA GLU A 164 -7.49 -0.67 31.64
C GLU A 164 -8.25 0.66 31.72
N ALA A 165 -9.09 1.02 30.74
CA ALA A 165 -9.94 2.21 30.82
C ALA A 165 -10.99 2.09 31.94
N VAL A 166 -11.58 0.90 32.12
CA VAL A 166 -12.52 0.63 33.23
C VAL A 166 -11.80 0.75 34.57
N VAL A 167 -10.61 0.18 34.69
CA VAL A 167 -9.78 0.27 35.91
C VAL A 167 -9.36 1.72 36.19
N ARG A 168 -9.03 2.51 35.17
CA ARG A 168 -8.70 3.94 35.32
C ARG A 168 -9.91 4.73 35.80
N LEU A 169 -11.10 4.48 35.28
CA LEU A 169 -12.34 5.12 35.74
C LEU A 169 -12.64 4.78 37.21
N GLN A 170 -12.46 3.53 37.60
CA GLN A 170 -12.68 3.10 38.98
C GLN A 170 -11.67 3.76 39.96
N ARG A 171 -10.41 3.93 39.55
CA ARG A 171 -9.41 4.68 40.33
C ARG A 171 -9.72 6.17 40.42
N LEU A 172 -10.30 6.75 39.36
CA LEU A 172 -10.74 8.14 39.37
C LEU A 172 -11.93 8.32 40.32
N GLU A 173 -12.87 7.39 40.36
CA GLU A 173 -13.98 7.39 41.31
C GLU A 173 -13.48 7.36 42.76
N GLU A 174 -12.59 6.42 43.09
CA GLU A 174 -11.98 6.32 44.43
C GLU A 174 -11.15 7.56 44.82
N ALA A 175 -10.41 8.14 43.87
CA ALA A 175 -9.67 9.37 44.09
C ALA A 175 -10.60 10.57 44.34
N VAL A 176 -11.72 10.64 43.64
CA VAL A 176 -12.73 11.69 43.82
C VAL A 176 -13.40 11.58 45.20
N ASP A 177 -13.77 10.37 45.62
CA ASP A 177 -14.35 10.14 46.96
C ASP A 177 -13.38 10.53 48.08
N THR A 178 -12.09 10.22 47.90
CA THR A 178 -11.04 10.62 48.85
C THR A 178 -10.91 12.14 48.90
N VAL A 179 -10.89 12.82 47.75
CA VAL A 179 -10.81 14.29 47.67
C VAL A 179 -12.03 14.94 48.33
N ALA A 180 -13.23 14.36 48.20
CA ALA A 180 -14.43 14.89 48.82
C ALA A 180 -14.32 14.90 50.37
N VAL A 181 -13.85 13.80 50.96
CA VAL A 181 -13.65 13.71 52.42
C VAL A 181 -12.53 14.64 52.91
N GLU A 182 -11.44 14.74 52.15
CA GLU A 182 -10.34 15.65 52.49
C GLU A 182 -10.77 17.12 52.39
N MET A 183 -11.61 17.50 51.42
CA MET A 183 -12.16 18.85 51.32
C MET A 183 -13.06 19.19 52.50
N GLU A 184 -13.90 18.25 52.96
CA GLU A 184 -14.70 18.41 54.17
C GLU A 184 -13.79 18.66 55.37
N ARG A 185 -12.79 17.81 55.59
CA ARG A 185 -11.84 17.93 56.70
C ARG A 185 -11.00 19.21 56.65
N VAL A 186 -10.54 19.63 55.47
CA VAL A 186 -9.80 20.88 55.28
C VAL A 186 -10.71 22.08 55.59
N SER A 187 -11.97 22.03 55.17
CA SER A 187 -12.95 23.09 55.48
C SER A 187 -13.21 23.19 56.98
N GLU A 188 -13.27 22.07 57.69
CA GLU A 188 -13.40 22.04 59.14
C GLU A 188 -12.15 22.56 59.84
N GLY A 189 -10.96 22.20 59.36
CA GLY A 189 -9.69 22.70 59.87
C GLY A 189 -9.57 24.22 59.71
N GLN A 190 -9.95 24.76 58.55
CA GLN A 190 -9.98 26.20 58.31
C GLN A 190 -11.02 26.90 59.21
N ARG A 191 -12.21 26.32 59.36
CA ARG A 191 -13.24 26.85 60.26
C ARG A 191 -12.81 26.80 61.73
N PHE A 192 -12.04 25.79 62.13
CA PHE A 192 -11.50 25.67 63.48
C PHE A 192 -10.42 26.71 63.75
N MET A 193 -9.48 26.90 62.82
CA MET A 193 -8.45 27.94 62.92
C MET A 193 -9.06 29.35 62.97
N SER A 194 -10.07 29.63 62.15
CA SER A 194 -10.77 30.92 62.18
C SER A 194 -11.46 31.14 63.53
N ARG A 195 -12.11 30.11 64.10
CA ARG A 195 -12.71 30.19 65.44
C ARG A 195 -11.63 30.43 66.51
N LEU A 196 -10.52 29.69 66.47
CA LEU A 196 -9.38 29.86 67.38
C LEU A 196 -8.74 31.25 67.32
N LEU A 197 -8.69 31.90 66.16
CA LEU A 197 -8.17 33.26 66.04
C LEU A 197 -9.18 34.30 66.52
N ALA A 198 -10.47 34.04 66.35
CA ALA A 198 -11.54 34.95 66.77
C ALA A 198 -11.82 34.91 68.27
N GLU A 199 -11.73 33.75 68.90
CA GLU A 199 -12.02 33.52 70.33
C GLU A 199 -11.14 34.33 71.31
N PRO A 200 -9.80 34.41 71.18
CA PRO A 200 -8.98 35.26 72.03
C PRO A 200 -9.26 36.76 71.83
N ASN A 201 -9.59 37.19 70.60
CA ASN A 201 -10.02 38.57 70.34
C ASN A 201 -11.39 38.86 70.96
N ALA A 202 -12.32 37.91 70.93
CA ALA A 202 -13.64 38.04 71.55
C ALA A 202 -13.54 38.09 73.08
N LEU A 203 -12.71 37.23 73.69
CA LEU A 203 -12.45 37.24 75.12
C LEU A 203 -11.79 38.55 75.58
N ALA A 204 -10.78 39.05 74.84
CA ALA A 204 -10.15 40.34 75.12
C ALA A 204 -11.14 41.52 75.00
N ALA A 205 -12.05 41.49 74.01
CA ALA A 205 -13.08 42.51 73.84
C ALA A 205 -14.11 42.49 74.99
N LEU A 206 -14.46 41.32 75.52
CA LEU A 206 -15.36 41.18 76.67
C LEU A 206 -14.73 41.72 77.96
N GLU A 207 -13.44 41.48 78.19
CA GLU A 207 -12.70 42.04 79.33
C GLU A 207 -12.58 43.57 79.27
N ALA A 208 -12.35 44.13 78.07
CA ALA A 208 -12.31 45.58 77.87
C ALA A 208 -13.66 46.25 78.19
N ARG A 209 -14.77 45.59 77.83
CA ARG A 209 -16.13 46.07 78.09
C ARG A 209 -16.53 45.99 79.57
N GLN A 210 -15.93 45.09 80.34
CA GLN A 210 -16.13 44.97 81.78
C GLN A 210 -15.38 46.05 82.59
N ARG A 211 -14.35 46.67 82.00
CA ARG A 211 -13.53 47.71 82.63
C ARG A 211 -14.06 49.13 82.40
N GLU A 212 -15.19 49.30 81.72
CA GLU A 212 -15.82 50.61 81.54
C GLU A 212 -16.65 50.97 82.79
N PRO A 213 -16.22 51.93 83.63
CA PRO A 213 -16.98 52.30 84.82
C PRO A 213 -18.23 53.06 84.41
N VAL A 214 -19.39 52.59 84.87
CA VAL A 214 -20.71 53.22 84.72
C VAL A 214 -20.63 54.68 85.19
N HIS A 215 -20.60 55.62 84.24
CA HIS A 215 -20.72 57.04 84.53
C HIS A 215 -22.19 57.32 84.82
N VAL A 216 -22.55 57.40 86.11
CA VAL A 216 -23.89 57.76 86.59
C VAL A 216 -24.18 59.19 86.16
N GLY A 217 -24.96 59.34 85.09
CA GLY A 217 -25.48 60.61 84.63
C GLY A 217 -26.45 61.21 85.66
N GLN A 218 -25.99 62.27 86.32
CA GLN A 218 -26.83 63.24 87.01
C GLN A 218 -27.87 63.81 86.04
N ASP A 219 -29.15 63.48 86.23
CA ASP A 219 -30.24 64.18 85.56
C ASP A 219 -30.73 65.33 86.45
N ARG A 220 -30.64 66.55 85.91
CA ARG A 220 -31.10 67.78 86.52
C ARG A 220 -32.59 67.93 86.22
N ARG A 221 -33.44 68.11 87.25
CA ARG A 221 -34.42 69.22 87.36
C ARG A 221 -34.85 69.39 88.81
#